data_AF-A0A2V7ISJ3-F1
#
_entry.id   AF-A0A2V7ISJ3-F1
#
_cell.length_a   1.000
_cell.length_b   1.000
_cell.length_c   1.000
_cell.angle_alpha   90.00
_cell.angle_beta   90.00
_cell.angle_gamma   90.00
#
_symmetry.space_group_name_H-M   'P 1'
#
loop_
_entity.id
_entity.type
_entity.pdbx_description
1 polymer ?
#
loop_
_entity_poly.entity_id
_entity_poly.type
_entity_poly.pdbx_seq_one_letter_code
_entity_poly.pdbx_strand_id
1 'polypeptide(L)' 'MPPGRQPRPKSRVCAGIEAVAPPGSWIIYRPTADRRLVHVREVDRARAGVVVRIRVFEAESGKFVRDENP' A
#
# COMPACT_ATOMS: atom_id res chain seq x y z
N MET A 1 25.28 -3.22 8.36
CA MET A 1 23.96 -3.78 8.74
C MET A 1 23.65 -4.95 7.82
N PRO A 2 23.69 -6.21 8.29
CA PRO A 2 23.37 -7.33 7.42
C PRO A 2 21.86 -7.37 7.09
N PRO A 3 21.48 -7.93 5.93
CA PRO A 3 20.07 -8.18 5.60
C PRO A 3 19.37 -8.91 6.75
N GLY A 4 18.17 -8.46 7.12
CA GLY A 4 17.40 -9.03 8.24
C GLY A 4 17.73 -8.49 9.63
N ARG A 5 18.80 -7.69 9.79
CA ARG A 5 19.11 -6.96 11.05
C ARG A 5 18.97 -5.44 10.93
N GLN A 6 18.44 -4.93 9.81
CA GLN A 6 18.12 -3.51 9.69
C GLN A 6 17.10 -3.14 10.78
N PRO A 7 17.30 -2.03 11.52
CA PRO A 7 16.31 -1.56 12.47
C PRO A 7 15.03 -1.36 11.66
N ARG A 8 13.93 -2.00 12.04
CA ARG A 8 12.62 -1.68 11.47
C ARG A 8 12.32 -0.27 11.96
N PRO A 9 12.52 0.78 11.15
CA PRO A 9 12.52 2.14 11.68
C PRO A 9 11.07 2.48 11.93
N LYS A 10 10.55 2.22 13.14
CA LYS A 10 9.14 2.41 13.57
C LYS A 10 8.22 2.49 12.35
N SER A 11 8.16 1.43 11.55
CA SER A 11 7.57 1.51 10.22
C SER A 11 6.15 2.02 10.44
N ARG A 12 5.91 3.28 10.07
CA ARG A 12 4.61 3.90 10.32
C ARG A 12 3.59 2.99 9.65
N VAL A 13 2.41 2.85 10.26
CA VAL A 13 1.27 2.26 9.55
C VAL A 13 1.24 2.84 8.14
N CYS A 14 1.11 1.99 7.11
CA CYS A 14 1.13 2.46 5.72
C CYS A 14 0.06 3.53 5.45
N ALA A 15 -0.98 3.60 6.29
CA ALA A 15 -1.93 4.71 6.30
C ALA A 15 -1.25 6.09 6.37
N GLY A 16 -0.14 6.23 7.11
CA GLY A 16 0.56 7.50 7.28
C GLY A 16 1.52 7.88 6.14
N ILE A 17 1.72 7.02 5.13
CA ILE A 17 2.60 7.34 4.00
C ILE A 17 1.85 7.92 2.81
N GLU A 18 0.51 7.87 2.81
CA GLU A 18 -0.32 8.44 1.74
C GLU A 18 0.02 9.89 1.49
N ALA A 19 -0.05 10.73 2.53
CA ALA A 19 0.18 12.17 2.41
C ALA A 19 1.55 12.56 1.81
N VAL A 20 2.53 11.66 1.81
CA VAL A 20 3.88 11.91 1.29
C VAL A 20 4.24 11.03 0.10
N ALA A 21 3.31 10.20 -0.38
CA ALA A 21 3.56 9.28 -1.47
C ALA A 21 3.73 10.08 -2.79
N PRO A 22 4.79 9.81 -3.58
CA PRO A 22 5.04 10.52 -4.82
C PRO A 22 3.87 10.39 -5.82
N PRO A 23 3.64 11.41 -6.67
CA PRO A 23 2.67 11.30 -7.74
C PRO A 23 2.93 10.08 -8.64
N GLY A 24 1.87 9.37 -9.01
CA GLY A 24 1.94 8.17 -9.85
C GLY A 24 2.55 6.94 -9.20
N SER A 25 2.94 7.01 -7.92
CA SER A 25 3.40 5.85 -7.16
C SER A 25 2.24 4.98 -6.66
N TRP A 26 2.59 3.80 -6.16
CA TRP A 26 1.65 2.88 -5.52
C TRP A 26 2.03 2.64 -4.07
N ILE A 27 1.01 2.56 -3.21
CA ILE A 27 1.15 2.14 -1.82
C ILE A 27 0.59 0.74 -1.71
N ILE A 28 1.48 -0.23 -1.47
CA ILE A 28 1.12 -1.64 -1.38
C ILE A 28 1.23 -2.05 0.09
N TYR A 29 0.15 -2.57 0.65
CA TYR A 29 0.17 -3.08 2.02
C TYR A 29 -0.77 -4.27 2.19
N ARG A 30 -0.45 -5.08 3.21
CA ARG A 30 -1.25 -6.22 3.64
C ARG A 30 -1.88 -5.87 4.99
N PRO A 31 -3.21 -5.70 5.07
CA PRO A 31 -3.88 -5.37 6.32
C PRO A 31 -3.58 -6.40 7.41
N THR A 32 -3.52 -5.96 8.66
CA THR A 32 -3.38 -6.88 9.80
C THR A 32 -4.66 -7.63 10.11
N ALA A 33 -5.82 -7.02 9.83
CA ALA A 33 -7.15 -7.60 10.04
C ALA A 33 -7.41 -8.79 9.11
N ASP A 34 -6.99 -8.69 7.85
CA ASP A 34 -7.03 -9.80 6.89
C ASP A 34 -5.74 -9.84 6.06
N ARG A 35 -4.88 -10.81 6.39
CA ARG A 35 -3.59 -11.01 5.71
C ARG A 35 -3.72 -11.78 4.40
N ARG A 36 -4.91 -12.27 4.04
CA ARG A 36 -5.19 -12.91 2.75
C ARG A 36 -5.37 -11.90 1.63
N LEU A 37 -5.46 -10.61 1.96
CA LEU A 37 -5.67 -9.53 1.01
C LEU A 37 -4.44 -8.62 0.92
N VAL A 38 -4.19 -8.09 -0.27
CA VAL A 38 -3.21 -7.04 -0.53
C VAL A 38 -3.96 -5.85 -1.13
N HIS A 39 -3.80 -4.69 -0.50
CA HIS A 39 -4.37 -3.44 -0.98
C HIS A 39 -3.28 -2.68 -1.73
N VAL A 40 -3.65 -2.21 -2.93
CA VAL A 40 -2.82 -1.36 -3.77
C VAL A 40 -3.55 -0.04 -3.94
N ARG A 41 -3.02 1.01 -3.32
CA ARG A 41 -3.54 2.37 -3.48
C ARG A 41 -2.75 3.07 -4.57
N GLU A 42 -3.44 3.49 -5.62
CA GLU A 42 -2.86 4.24 -6.72
C GLU A 42 -2.88 5.74 -6.39
N VAL A 43 -1.71 6.37 -6.37
CA VAL A 43 -1.59 7.82 -6.15
C VAL A 43 -1.79 8.53 -7.49
N ASP A 44 -2.53 9.64 -7.45
CA ASP A 44 -2.76 10.54 -8.58
C ASP A 44 -1.44 10.87 -9.29
N ARG A 45 -1.46 10.86 -10.62
CA ARG A 45 -0.25 11.05 -11.43
C ARG A 45 0.34 12.45 -11.32
N ALA A 46 -0.47 13.45 -10.99
CA ALA A 46 -0.06 14.85 -10.89
C ALA A 46 0.00 15.34 -9.44
N ARG A 47 -0.73 14.71 -8.52
CA ARG A 47 -0.87 15.18 -7.13
C ARG A 47 -0.31 14.16 -6.14
N ALA A 48 0.70 14.58 -5.38
CA ALA A 48 1.25 13.76 -4.30
C ALA A 48 0.18 13.51 -3.23
N GLY A 49 0.15 12.28 -2.73
CA GLY A 49 -0.73 11.84 -1.65
C GLY A 49 -2.24 11.89 -1.87
N VAL A 50 -2.69 12.07 -3.11
CA VAL A 50 -4.10 11.89 -3.48
C VAL A 50 -4.28 10.46 -3.99
N VAL A 51 -4.98 9.60 -3.26
CA VAL A 51 -5.33 8.26 -3.74
C VAL A 51 -6.54 8.36 -4.66
N VAL A 52 -6.41 7.82 -5.88
CA VAL A 52 -7.48 7.86 -6.90
C VAL A 52 -8.15 6.52 -7.12
N ARG A 53 -7.54 5.43 -6.65
CA ARG A 53 -8.10 4.07 -6.74
C ARG A 53 -7.48 3.18 -5.68
N ILE A 54 -8.28 2.30 -5.11
CA ILE A 54 -7.80 1.22 -4.25
C ILE A 54 -8.20 -0.11 -4.90
N ARG A 55 -7.22 -0.95 -5.23
CA ARG A 55 -7.44 -2.31 -5.74
C ARG A 55 -7.07 -3.33 -4.70
N VAL A 56 -7.92 -4.33 -4.54
CA VAL A 56 -7.72 -5.43 -3.60
C VAL A 56 -7.42 -6.71 -4.37
N PHE A 57 -6.35 -7.37 -3.98
CA PHE A 57 -5.90 -8.63 -4.55
C PHE A 57 -5.80 -9.71 -3.48
N GLU A 58 -5.97 -10.97 -3.88
CA GLU A 58 -5.66 -12.11 -3.04
C GLU A 58 -4.14 -12.26 -2.92
N ALA A 59 -3.68 -12.46 -1.70
CA ALA A 59 -2.27 -12.45 -1.32
C ALA A 59 -1.43 -13.59 -1.91
N GLU A 60 -2.05 -14.75 -2.12
CA GLU A 60 -1.35 -15.94 -2.59
C GLU A 60 -1.32 -16.02 -4.12
N SER A 61 -2.46 -15.80 -4.75
CA SER A 61 -2.60 -15.92 -6.21
C SER A 61 -2.32 -14.62 -6.97
N GLY A 62 -2.38 -13.47 -6.28
CA GLY A 62 -2.37 -12.16 -6.93
C GLY A 62 -3.67 -11.86 -7.70
N LYS A 63 -4.71 -12.68 -7.55
CA LYS A 63 -5.99 -12.51 -8.25
C LYS A 63 -6.67 -11.23 -7.78
N PHE A 64 -7.15 -10.43 -8.73
CA PHE A 64 -7.98 -9.28 -8.44
C PHE A 64 -9.30 -9.71 -7.79
N VAL A 65 -9.64 -9.05 -6.67
CA VAL A 65 -10.84 -9.31 -5.89
C VAL A 65 -11.88 -8.24 -6.14
N ARG A 66 -11.52 -6.97 -5.95
CA ARG A 66 -12.43 -5.81 -6.07
C ARG A 66 -11.69 -4.49 -6.10
N ASP A 67 -12.41 -3.45 -6.51
CA ASP A 67 -12.06 -2.05 -6.26
C ASP A 67 -12.73 -1.56 -4.96
N GLU A 68 -12.09 -0.63 -4.28
CA GLU A 68 -12.61 0.10 -3.13
C GLU A 68 -12.54 1.60 -3.39
N ASN A 69 -13.44 2.35 -2.73
CA ASN A 69 -13.41 3.81 -2.80
C ASN A 69 -12.24 4.35 -1.96
N PRO A 70 -11.57 5.44 -2.38
CA PRO A 70 -10.47 6.07 -1.64
C PRO A 70 -10.88 6.53 -0.24
#